data_AF-A0A381NGS5-F1
#
_entry.id   AF-A0A381NGS5-F1
#
_cell.length_a   1.000
_cell.length_b   1.000
_cell.length_c   1.000
_cell.angle_alpha   90.00
_cell.angle_beta   90.00
_cell.angle_gamma   90.00
#
_symmetry.space_group_name_H-M   'P 1'
#
loop_
_entity.id
_entity.type
_entity.pdbx_description
1 polymer ?
#
loop_
_entity_poly.entity_id
_entity_poly.type
_entity_poly.pdbx_seq_one_letter_code
_entity_poly.pdbx_strand_id
1 'polypeptide(L)' 'MYEAVCIMSGQAKLILDDRILQASIKEAEEEEEDYGVFDEVKEVSPEDYVEMEKTTSVAVEQFIEGSVKWRKKEKIS' A
#
# COMPACT_ATOMS: atom_id res chain seq x y z
N MET A 1 3.75 8.43 23.70
CA MET A 1 2.54 7.78 23.15
C MET A 1 2.14 8.39 21.81
N TYR A 2 1.89 9.70 21.70
CA TYR A 2 1.50 10.34 20.41
C TYR A 2 2.53 10.19 19.27
N GLU A 3 3.82 10.21 19.58
CA GLU A 3 4.87 10.03 18.57
C GLU A 3 4.82 8.65 17.91
N ALA A 4 4.63 7.58 18.69
CA ALA A 4 4.44 6.23 18.18
C ALA A 4 3.22 6.15 17.24
N VAL A 5 2.11 6.82 17.58
CA VAL A 5 0.91 6.88 16.72
C VAL A 5 1.22 7.57 15.40
N CYS A 6 1.98 8.68 15.41
CA CYS A 6 2.40 9.36 14.19
C CYS A 6 3.27 8.46 13.30
N ILE A 7 4.20 7.71 13.91
CA ILE A 7 5.10 6.80 13.18
C ILE A 7 4.31 5.65 12.56
N MET A 8 3.46 4.98 13.34
CA MET A 8 2.61 3.87 12.85
C MET A 8 1.65 4.35 11.75
N SER A 9 1.05 5.53 11.91
CA SER A 9 0.17 6.11 10.88
C SER A 9 0.93 6.44 9.59
N GLY A 10 2.15 6.98 9.72
CA GLY A 10 3.03 7.22 8.59
C GLY A 10 3.43 5.93 7.88
N GLN A 11 3.76 4.89 8.64
CA GLN A 11 4.09 3.58 8.11
C GLN A 11 2.90 2.91 7.40
N ALA A 12 1.70 2.99 7.99
CA ALA A 12 0.48 2.48 7.37
C ALA A 12 0.20 3.14 6.00
N LYS A 13 0.51 4.45 5.89
CA LYS A 13 0.40 5.17 4.62
C LYS A 13 1.41 4.67 3.59
N LEU A 14 2.68 4.47 3.97
CA LEU A 14 3.70 3.93 3.07
C LEU A 14 3.32 2.53 2.54
N ILE A 15 2.78 1.67 3.42
CA ILE A 15 2.29 0.34 3.02
C ILE A 15 1.13 0.45 2.02
N LEU A 16 0.21 1.41 2.23
CA LEU A 16 -0.89 1.63 1.30
C LEU A 16 -0.40 2.13 -0.06
N ASP A 17 0.52 3.09 -0.06
CA ASP A 17 1.10 3.67 -1.29
C ASP A 17 1.82 2.58 -2.11
N ASP A 18 2.53 1.66 -1.44
CA ASP A 18 3.16 0.50 -2.09
C ASP A 18 2.12 -0.45 -2.72
N ARG A 19 1.03 -0.77 -2.00
CA ARG A 19 -0.05 -1.62 -2.55
C ARG A 19 -0.71 -0.99 -3.78
N ILE A 20 -0.92 0.33 -3.78
CA ILE A 20 -1.46 1.06 -4.93
C ILE A 20 -0.50 0.95 -6.11
N LEU A 21 0.80 1.17 -5.87
CA LEU A 21 1.82 1.05 -6.91
C LEU A 21 1.83 -0.36 -7.53
N GLN A 22 1.83 -1.40 -6.71
CA GLN A 22 1.78 -2.79 -7.19
C GLN A 22 0.51 -3.08 -8.01
N ALA A 23 -0.64 -2.57 -7.56
CA ALA A 23 -1.91 -2.72 -8.29
C ALA A 23 -1.85 -2.01 -9.66
N SER A 24 -1.34 -0.77 -9.72
CA SER A 24 -1.19 -0.03 -10.98
C SER A 24 -0.18 -0.67 -11.93
N ILE A 25 0.90 -1.27 -11.43
CA ILE A 25 1.85 -2.03 -12.26
C ILE A 25 1.15 -3.25 -12.86
N LYS A 26 0.43 -4.02 -12.05
CA LYS A 26 -0.30 -5.21 -12.50
C LYS A 26 -1.36 -4.86 -13.54
N GLU A 27 -2.09 -3.77 -13.33
CA GLU A 27 -3.07 -3.25 -14.28
C GLU A 27 -2.40 -2.89 -15.61
N ALA A 28 -1.28 -2.17 -15.59
CA ALA A 28 -0.54 -1.82 -16.80
C ALA A 28 0.04 -3.04 -17.54
N GLU A 29 0.56 -4.04 -16.81
CA GLU A 29 1.03 -5.30 -17.39
C GLU A 29 -0.10 -6.07 -18.09
N GLU A 30 -1.28 -6.08 -17.47
CA GLU A 30 -2.46 -6.72 -18.05
C GLU A 30 -3.04 -5.94 -19.25
N GLU A 31 -2.94 -4.61 -19.26
CA GLU A 31 -3.33 -3.75 -20.39
C GLU A 31 -2.37 -3.88 -21.59
N GLU A 32 -1.06 -4.08 -21.36
CA GLU A 32 -0.10 -4.24 -22.47
C GLU A 32 -0.33 -5.52 -23.30
N GLU A 33 -0.98 -6.55 -22.72
CA GLU A 33 -1.27 -7.80 -23.41
C GLU A 33 -2.47 -7.71 -24.37
N ASP A 34 -3.29 -6.64 -24.30
CA ASP A 34 -4.60 -6.57 -24.98
C ASP A 34 -4.80 -5.29 -25.82
N TYR A 35 -3.84 -4.93 -26.68
CA TYR A 35 -3.96 -3.80 -27.61
C TYR A 35 -4.86 -4.08 -28.84
N GLY A 36 -6.13 -4.45 -28.60
CA GLY A 36 -7.16 -4.67 -29.62
C GLY A 36 -8.20 -3.54 -29.67
N VAL A 37 -8.90 -3.35 -30.79
CA VAL A 37 -9.96 -2.32 -30.99
C VAL A 37 -11.20 -2.53 -30.07
N PHE A 38 -11.15 -3.52 -29.19
CA PHE A 38 -12.17 -3.84 -28.20
C PHE A 38 -11.51 -4.04 -26.83
N ASP A 39 -11.16 -2.95 -26.15
CA ASP A 39 -10.85 -3.02 -24.72
C ASP A 39 -12.13 -3.48 -23.99
N GLU A 40 -12.24 -4.78 -23.72
CA GLU A 40 -13.35 -5.31 -22.93
C GLU A 40 -13.22 -4.77 -21.50
N VAL A 41 -14.33 -4.23 -20.94
CA VAL A 41 -14.33 -3.80 -19.54
C VAL A 41 -14.11 -5.04 -18.67
N LYS A 42 -12.99 -5.08 -17.97
CA LYS A 42 -12.63 -6.18 -17.08
C LYS A 42 -13.74 -6.38 -16.04
N GLU A 43 -14.47 -7.49 -16.13
CA GLU A 43 -15.49 -7.84 -15.15
C GLU A 43 -14.80 -8.35 -13.88
N VAL A 44 -14.88 -7.56 -12.80
CA VAL A 44 -14.38 -8.00 -11.48
C VAL A 44 -15.46 -8.88 -10.85
N SER A 45 -15.21 -10.19 -10.79
CA SER A 45 -16.13 -11.10 -10.11
C SER A 45 -15.96 -11.00 -8.58
N PRO A 46 -16.99 -11.28 -7.78
CA PRO A 46 -16.84 -11.38 -6.32
C PRO A 46 -15.82 -12.43 -5.89
N GLU A 47 -15.52 -13.41 -6.74
CA GLU A 47 -14.56 -14.48 -6.49
C GLU A 47 -13.11 -14.00 -6.58
N ASP A 48 -12.87 -12.91 -7.33
CA ASP A 48 -11.53 -12.30 -7.50
C ASP A 48 -11.10 -11.44 -6.29
N TYR A 49 -11.96 -11.28 -5.28
CA TYR A 49 -11.65 -10.49 -4.09
C TYR A 49 -10.60 -11.18 -3.21
N VAL A 50 -9.47 -10.49 -2.99
CA VAL A 50 -8.41 -10.92 -2.07
C VAL A 50 -8.50 -10.12 -0.77
N GLU A 51 -8.86 -10.78 0.33
CA GLU A 51 -8.85 -10.16 1.65
C GLU A 51 -7.40 -9.87 2.07
N MET A 52 -7.09 -8.58 2.25
CA MET A 52 -5.78 -8.13 2.73
C MET A 52 -5.87 -7.64 4.17
N GLU A 53 -4.82 -7.90 4.95
CA GLU A 53 -4.71 -7.33 6.27
C GLU A 53 -4.71 -5.79 6.21
N LYS A 54 -5.40 -5.17 7.17
CA LYS A 54 -5.46 -3.70 7.31
C LYS A 54 -4.04 -3.14 7.44
N THR A 55 -3.74 -2.13 6.64
CA THR A 55 -2.42 -1.48 6.62
C THR A 55 -1.99 -0.96 8.00
N THR A 56 -2.96 -0.54 8.82
CA THR A 56 -2.72 -0.11 10.20
C THR A 56 -2.29 -1.26 11.11
N SER A 57 -2.82 -2.47 10.93
CA SER A 57 -2.44 -3.64 11.73
C SER A 57 -1.00 -4.05 11.41
N VAL A 58 -0.68 -4.16 10.12
CA VAL A 58 0.67 -4.44 9.63
C VAL A 58 1.67 -3.39 10.13
N ALA A 59 1.31 -2.10 10.07
CA ALA A 59 2.17 -1.02 10.55
C ALA A 59 2.42 -1.07 12.07
N VAL A 60 1.41 -1.46 12.85
CA VAL A 60 1.54 -1.64 14.31
C VAL A 60 2.48 -2.79 14.62
N GLU A 61 2.32 -3.93 13.95
CA GLU A 61 3.18 -5.10 14.12
C GLU A 61 4.64 -4.76 13.77
N GLN A 62 4.87 -4.17 12.59
CA GLN A 62 6.20 -3.70 12.17
C GLN A 62 6.83 -2.73 13.17
N PHE A 63 6.04 -1.83 13.75
CA PHE A 63 6.53 -0.90 14.75
C PHE A 63 6.93 -1.61 16.06
N ILE A 64 6.13 -2.57 16.53
CA ILE A 64 6.42 -3.36 17.73
C ILE A 64 7.66 -4.24 17.54
N GLU A 65 7.83 -4.82 16.36
CA GLU A 65 9.00 -5.63 16.00
C GLU A 65 10.28 -4.79 15.79
N GLY A 66 10.16 -3.46 15.71
CA GLY A 66 11.29 -2.56 15.49
C GLY A 66 11.79 -2.52 14.04
N SER A 67 11.00 -2.99 13.07
CA SER A 67 11.35 -2.94 11.64
C SER A 67 11.17 -1.54 11.04
N VAL A 68 10.38 -0.67 11.69
CA VAL A 68 10.16 0.72 11.26
C VAL A 68 11.32 1.62 11.69
N LYS A 69 12.11 2.09 10.71
CA LYS A 69 13.16 3.09 10.92
C LYS A 69 12.57 4.50 10.88
N TRP A 70 12.68 5.23 11.98
CA TRP A 70 12.20 6.61 12.07
C TRP A 70 13.21 7.50 12.81
N ARG A 71 13.17 8.80 12.52
CA ARG A 71 13.95 9.83 13.22
C ARG A 71 13.17 11.12 13.26
N LYS A 72 13.28 11.85 14.37
CA LYS A 72 12.79 13.23 14.43
C LYS A 72 13.69 14.11 13.57
N LYS A 73 13.10 14.85 12.63
CA LYS A 73 13.86 15.89 11.90
C LYS A 73 14.13 17.04 12.86
N GLU A 74 15.38 17.44 13.00
CA GLU A 74 15.70 18.66 13.73
C GLU A 74 15.15 19.86 12.96
N LYS A 75 14.67 20.87 13.69
CA LYS A 75 14.26 22.12 13.07
C LYS A 75 15.52 22.77 12.49
N ILE A 76 15.56 22.93 11.17
CA ILE A 76 16.52 23.82 10.54
C ILE A 76 16.10 25.22 11.00
N SER A 77 16.91 25.80 11.88
CA SER A 77 16.73 27.18 12.40
C SER A 77 17.08 28.20 11.34
#